data_AF-A0A6V8HLG7-F1
#
_entry.id   AF-A0A6V8HLG7-F1
#
_cell.length_a   1.000
_cell.length_b   1.000
_cell.length_c   1.000
_cell.angle_alpha   90.00
_cell.angle_beta   90.00
_cell.angle_gamma   90.00
#
_symmetry.space_group_name_H-M   'P 1'
#
loop_
_entity.id
_entity.type
_entity.pdbx_description
1 polymer ?
#
loop_
_entity_poly.entity_id
_entity_poly.type
_entity_poly.pdbx_seq_one_letter_code
_entity_poly.pdbx_strand_id
1 'polypeptide(L)'
;MLKSSRSALKQYAHRFYATLHVGEKHKEDAVDKTPKPYPSKRLKFNADDFKKDVSQLCATLNSGYNEKVMNAVLDTYKENFERGAVLWKATSKEDGIAFRFYEREKVDVVGTAINHGLIPGNHPMIPLITSWANFRENAIASCDFDPAKGLNKTWVWLGGRFPLEELLAALNVPDTLRSLEPKLKAAGLDIVRHAAVDWRSSTVNIYFWVPGPMTLPVVNRLTALSGAEPVDEEQLATIKPFFKPNGFTCATTIDSATGKFKRVAFYALRLDSNNLPVMGDRLATFFKEAPSNDKTEMNIVAWSFAGGPSGSSNYIKGERSYIGELEQVLNTWGSPIWNK
;
A
#
# COMPACT_ATOMS: atom_id res chain seq x y z
N MET A 1 -1.27 -40.24 -40.70
CA MET A 1 -2.59 -39.67 -40.32
C MET A 1 -2.92 -40.12 -38.92
N LEU A 2 -2.80 -39.26 -37.92
CA LEU A 2 -3.36 -39.50 -36.58
C LEU A 2 -3.78 -38.12 -36.04
N LYS A 3 -5.09 -37.87 -36.13
CA LYS A 3 -5.82 -36.80 -35.44
C LYS A 3 -6.19 -37.30 -34.04
N SER A 4 -6.46 -36.38 -33.12
CA SER A 4 -6.89 -36.53 -31.71
C SER A 4 -5.70 -36.62 -30.74
N SER A 5 -5.50 -35.71 -29.77
CA SER A 5 -6.50 -35.17 -28.84
C SER A 5 -6.14 -33.76 -28.34
N ARG A 6 -6.96 -32.76 -28.69
CA ARG A 6 -7.04 -31.46 -27.99
C ARG A 6 -8.40 -31.40 -27.29
N SER A 7 -8.50 -31.96 -26.09
CA SER A 7 -9.78 -31.96 -25.35
C SER A 7 -9.66 -31.99 -23.81
N ALA A 8 -8.48 -32.12 -23.22
CA ALA A 8 -8.36 -32.32 -21.76
C ALA A 8 -7.91 -31.07 -20.94
N LEU A 9 -7.80 -29.89 -21.55
CA LEU A 9 -7.20 -28.71 -20.89
C LEU A 9 -8.16 -27.53 -20.64
N LYS A 10 -9.48 -27.71 -20.85
CA LYS A 10 -10.48 -26.62 -20.67
C LYS A 10 -11.32 -26.68 -19.39
N GLN A 11 -11.14 -27.66 -18.50
CA GLN A 11 -12.04 -27.85 -17.35
C GLN A 11 -11.55 -27.32 -15.99
N TYR A 12 -10.35 -26.73 -15.89
CA TYR A 12 -9.81 -26.24 -14.59
C TYR A 12 -9.71 -24.72 -14.42
N ALA A 13 -10.20 -23.90 -15.37
CA ALA A 13 -10.01 -22.44 -15.33
C ALA A 13 -11.17 -21.62 -14.70
N HIS A 14 -12.25 -22.25 -14.23
CA HIS A 14 -13.49 -21.53 -13.86
C HIS A 14 -13.76 -21.34 -12.36
N ARG A 15 -12.79 -21.55 -11.45
CA ARG A 15 -13.04 -21.47 -10.00
C ARG A 15 -12.18 -20.48 -9.18
N PHE A 16 -11.41 -19.59 -9.81
CA PHE A 16 -10.43 -18.76 -9.07
C PHE A 16 -10.75 -17.25 -8.96
N TYR A 17 -11.96 -16.82 -9.30
CA TYR A 17 -12.37 -15.42 -9.10
C TYR A 17 -13.45 -15.33 -8.04
N ALA A 18 -13.19 -14.56 -6.99
CA ALA A 18 -14.24 -14.07 -6.12
C ALA A 18 -15.02 -12.97 -6.88
N THR A 19 -16.00 -13.36 -7.70
CA THR A 19 -17.26 -12.62 -7.64
C THR A 19 -17.72 -12.71 -6.20
N LEU A 20 -17.90 -11.60 -5.49
CA LEU A 20 -18.39 -11.48 -4.10
C LEU A 20 -19.26 -12.70 -3.70
N HIS A 21 -18.62 -13.77 -3.22
CA HIS A 21 -19.26 -15.01 -2.84
C HIS A 21 -19.17 -15.07 -1.33
N VAL A 22 -20.18 -14.46 -0.71
CA VAL A 22 -20.57 -14.74 0.67
C VAL A 22 -20.85 -16.25 0.75
N GLY A 23 -20.20 -16.94 1.68
CA GLY A 23 -20.26 -18.40 1.82
C GLY A 23 -21.69 -18.93 1.99
N GLU A 24 -21.91 -20.16 1.53
CA GLU A 24 -23.21 -20.87 1.39
C GLU A 24 -23.97 -21.18 2.70
N LYS A 25 -23.78 -20.44 3.80
CA LYS A 25 -24.49 -20.71 5.07
C LYS A 25 -25.64 -19.78 5.46
N HIS A 26 -25.98 -18.80 4.63
CA HIS A 26 -27.18 -17.98 4.82
C HIS A 26 -27.97 -17.85 3.51
N LYS A 27 -28.67 -18.93 3.14
CA LYS A 27 -29.74 -18.86 2.13
C LYS A 27 -30.99 -18.30 2.79
N GLU A 28 -31.10 -16.97 2.91
CA GLU A 28 -32.40 -16.28 2.90
C GLU A 28 -32.31 -14.75 2.77
N ASP A 29 -31.14 -14.14 2.96
CA ASP A 29 -30.95 -12.73 2.59
C ASP A 29 -30.23 -12.65 1.24
N ALA A 30 -31.00 -12.42 0.18
CA ALA A 30 -30.47 -12.08 -1.13
C ALA A 30 -29.65 -10.79 -0.99
N VAL A 31 -28.34 -10.92 -0.78
CA VAL A 31 -27.40 -9.80 -0.79
C VAL A 31 -27.53 -9.14 -2.16
N ASP A 32 -28.05 -7.91 -2.16
CA ASP A 32 -28.11 -7.07 -3.34
C ASP A 32 -26.72 -6.98 -3.96
N LYS A 33 -26.59 -7.63 -5.12
CA LYS A 33 -25.34 -7.72 -5.89
C LYS A 33 -25.10 -6.46 -6.72
N THR A 34 -26.01 -5.50 -6.69
CA THR A 34 -25.74 -4.22 -7.34
C THR A 34 -24.78 -3.42 -6.48
N PRO A 35 -23.62 -2.99 -7.02
CA PRO A 35 -22.84 -1.94 -6.40
C PRO A 35 -23.80 -0.77 -6.19
N LYS A 36 -24.04 -0.36 -4.94
CA LYS A 36 -24.82 0.85 -4.69
C LYS A 36 -24.11 1.97 -5.45
N PRO A 37 -24.73 2.60 -6.45
CA PRO A 37 -24.11 3.73 -7.11
C PRO A 37 -23.93 4.80 -6.04
N TYR A 38 -22.68 5.13 -5.70
CA TYR A 38 -22.42 6.27 -4.82
C TYR A 38 -22.96 7.52 -5.55
N PRO A 39 -24.01 8.16 -5.02
CA PRO A 39 -24.78 9.15 -5.78
C PRO A 39 -24.06 10.51 -5.92
N SER A 40 -22.83 10.66 -5.43
CA SER A 40 -22.06 11.89 -5.61
C SER A 40 -20.70 11.62 -6.27
N LYS A 41 -20.55 11.96 -7.55
CA LYS A 41 -19.23 12.26 -8.12
C LYS A 41 -18.82 13.64 -7.63
N ARG A 42 -18.36 13.71 -6.37
CA ARG A 42 -17.76 14.94 -5.83
C ARG A 42 -16.51 15.23 -6.65
N LEU A 43 -16.42 16.44 -7.20
CA LEU A 43 -15.29 16.84 -8.03
C LEU A 43 -14.12 17.41 -7.21
N LYS A 44 -14.33 17.71 -5.93
CA LYS A 44 -13.34 18.32 -5.03
C LYS A 44 -13.42 17.72 -3.63
N PHE A 45 -12.28 17.68 -2.95
CA PHE A 45 -12.20 17.27 -1.55
C PHE A 45 -13.05 18.20 -0.68
N ASN A 46 -13.76 17.62 0.30
CA ASN A 46 -14.49 18.34 1.33
C ASN A 46 -14.23 17.62 2.68
N ALA A 47 -13.77 18.37 3.68
CA ALA A 47 -13.33 17.81 4.95
C ALA A 47 -14.48 17.22 5.78
N ASP A 48 -15.66 17.84 5.80
CA ASP A 48 -16.80 17.35 6.60
C ASP A 48 -17.38 16.06 6.04
N ASP A 49 -17.51 16.03 4.73
CA ASP A 49 -17.85 14.85 3.96
C ASP A 49 -16.85 13.71 4.16
N PHE A 50 -15.55 14.02 4.10
CA PHE A 50 -14.51 13.04 4.33
C PHE A 50 -14.55 12.49 5.76
N LYS A 51 -14.78 13.32 6.78
CA LYS A 51 -14.95 12.85 8.17
C LYS A 51 -16.13 11.88 8.31
N LYS A 52 -17.27 12.18 7.67
CA LYS A 52 -18.43 11.27 7.68
C LYS A 52 -18.08 9.93 7.04
N ASP A 53 -17.41 9.96 5.89
CA ASP A 53 -16.99 8.75 5.18
C ASP A 53 -15.98 7.93 6.01
N VAL A 54 -15.00 8.58 6.64
CA VAL A 54 -14.04 7.94 7.55
C VAL A 54 -14.78 7.29 8.73
N SER A 55 -15.65 8.03 9.42
CA SER A 55 -16.40 7.54 10.58
C SER A 55 -17.27 6.34 10.22
N GLN A 56 -17.97 6.40 9.07
CA GLN A 56 -18.81 5.31 8.59
C GLN A 56 -17.96 4.08 8.27
N LEU A 57 -16.85 4.25 7.56
CA LEU A 57 -15.96 3.13 7.21
C LEU A 57 -15.32 2.52 8.46
N CYS A 58 -14.92 3.34 9.45
CA CYS A 58 -14.46 2.87 10.76
C CYS A 58 -15.53 2.02 11.46
N ALA A 59 -16.78 2.48 11.51
CA ALA A 59 -17.87 1.73 12.12
C ALA A 59 -18.13 0.39 11.41
N THR A 60 -18.20 0.42 10.07
CA THR A 60 -18.39 -0.77 9.24
C THR A 60 -17.30 -1.82 9.43
N LEU A 61 -16.04 -1.38 9.60
CA LEU A 61 -14.88 -2.26 9.77
C LEU A 61 -14.46 -2.40 11.23
N ASN A 62 -15.31 -2.07 12.20
CA ASN A 62 -15.03 -2.14 13.64
C ASN A 62 -13.63 -1.60 14.01
N SER A 63 -13.31 -0.41 13.51
CA SER A 63 -11.99 0.22 13.63
C SER A 63 -12.10 1.51 14.43
N GLY A 64 -11.02 1.89 15.11
CA GLY A 64 -10.99 3.09 15.94
C GLY A 64 -11.23 4.37 15.13
N TYR A 65 -11.94 5.31 15.74
CA TYR A 65 -12.16 6.67 15.23
C TYR A 65 -12.05 7.67 16.38
N ASN A 66 -11.36 8.78 16.16
CA ASN A 66 -11.30 9.87 17.13
C ASN A 66 -11.50 11.21 16.42
N GLU A 67 -12.62 11.86 16.69
CA GLU A 67 -13.00 13.11 16.03
C GLU A 67 -11.99 14.25 16.26
N LYS A 68 -11.44 14.36 17.47
CA LYS A 68 -10.44 15.40 17.77
C LYS A 68 -9.17 15.19 16.96
N VAL A 69 -8.74 13.94 16.83
CA VAL A 69 -7.58 13.56 16.01
C VAL A 69 -7.84 13.84 14.53
N MET A 70 -9.03 13.49 14.04
CA MET A 70 -9.43 13.77 12.66
C MET A 70 -9.44 15.27 12.35
N ASN A 71 -10.03 16.09 13.21
CA ASN A 71 -10.03 17.54 13.04
C ASN A 71 -8.59 18.08 13.03
N ALA A 72 -7.75 17.68 13.99
CA ALA A 72 -6.35 18.11 14.03
C ALA A 72 -5.57 17.76 12.74
N VAL A 73 -5.76 16.55 12.21
CA VAL A 73 -5.11 16.12 10.95
C VAL A 73 -5.62 16.94 9.76
N LEU A 74 -6.93 17.13 9.64
CA LEU A 74 -7.54 17.83 8.51
C LEU A 74 -7.24 19.32 8.53
N ASP A 75 -7.21 19.95 9.70
CA ASP A 75 -6.84 21.35 9.86
C ASP A 75 -5.36 21.56 9.50
N THR A 76 -4.48 20.65 9.96
CA THR A 76 -3.03 20.74 9.73
C THR A 76 -2.66 20.58 8.24
N TYR A 77 -3.35 19.68 7.52
CA TYR A 77 -3.00 19.30 6.16
C TYR A 77 -4.08 19.66 5.13
N LYS A 78 -4.90 20.67 5.43
CA LYS A 78 -6.04 21.06 4.60
C LYS A 78 -5.67 21.20 3.12
N GLU A 79 -4.63 21.99 2.83
CA GLU A 79 -4.18 22.24 1.46
C GLU A 79 -3.67 20.97 0.77
N ASN A 80 -2.98 20.08 1.52
CA ASN A 80 -2.48 18.82 0.99
C ASN A 80 -3.62 17.87 0.61
N PHE A 81 -4.70 17.82 1.40
CA PHE A 81 -5.90 17.04 1.08
C PHE A 81 -6.68 17.63 -0.11
N GLU A 82 -6.73 18.95 -0.24
CA GLU A 82 -7.41 19.63 -1.34
C GLU A 82 -6.67 19.50 -2.68
N ARG A 83 -5.33 19.55 -2.64
CA ARG A 83 -4.45 19.46 -3.81
C ARG A 83 -4.10 18.03 -4.20
N GLY A 84 -3.86 17.17 -3.22
CA GLY A 84 -3.35 15.81 -3.41
C GLY A 84 -4.39 14.80 -3.92
N ALA A 85 -3.93 13.57 -4.15
CA ALA A 85 -4.81 12.42 -4.30
C ALA A 85 -5.02 11.76 -2.93
N VAL A 86 -6.26 11.73 -2.45
CA VAL A 86 -6.65 11.10 -1.20
C VAL A 86 -7.08 9.67 -1.46
N LEU A 87 -6.66 8.76 -0.59
CA LEU A 87 -6.97 7.34 -0.71
C LEU A 87 -7.16 6.67 0.65
N TRP A 88 -7.87 5.55 0.62
CA TRP A 88 -8.12 4.66 1.74
C TRP A 88 -7.11 3.53 1.79
N LYS A 89 -6.96 2.96 2.98
CA LYS A 89 -6.19 1.74 3.21
C LYS A 89 -6.77 0.92 4.35
N ALA A 90 -6.78 -0.39 4.16
CA ALA A 90 -7.11 -1.36 5.19
C ALA A 90 -6.20 -2.58 5.05
N THR A 91 -6.24 -3.46 6.04
CA THR A 91 -5.62 -4.78 5.94
C THR A 91 -6.63 -5.88 6.22
N SER A 92 -6.26 -7.12 5.89
CA SER A 92 -7.04 -8.31 6.25
C SER A 92 -7.00 -8.63 7.75
N LYS A 93 -6.18 -7.93 8.54
CA LYS A 93 -6.17 -8.01 10.01
C LYS A 93 -7.09 -6.95 10.60
N GLU A 94 -7.51 -7.18 11.84
CA GLU A 94 -8.23 -6.21 12.66
C GLU A 94 -7.29 -5.14 13.24
N ASP A 95 -6.51 -4.47 12.38
CA ASP A 95 -5.50 -3.47 12.75
C ASP A 95 -5.89 -2.03 12.36
N GLY A 96 -7.17 -1.81 12.08
CA GLY A 96 -7.77 -0.51 11.79
C GLY A 96 -7.94 -0.21 10.30
N ILE A 97 -8.25 1.05 10.01
CA ILE A 97 -8.18 1.64 8.67
C ILE A 97 -7.19 2.81 8.70
N ALA A 98 -6.71 3.20 7.53
CA ALA A 98 -5.88 4.37 7.35
C ALA A 98 -6.33 5.15 6.12
N PHE A 99 -5.96 6.42 6.06
CA PHE A 99 -6.10 7.25 4.88
C PHE A 99 -4.80 7.99 4.60
N ARG A 100 -4.65 8.47 3.37
CA ARG A 100 -3.43 9.11 2.92
C ARG A 100 -3.77 10.19 1.91
N PHE A 101 -2.99 11.26 1.87
CA PHE A 101 -2.84 12.06 0.66
C PHE A 101 -1.50 11.71 -0.01
N TYR A 102 -1.52 11.52 -1.32
CA TYR A 102 -0.33 11.66 -2.16
C TYR A 102 -0.27 13.08 -2.67
N GLU A 103 0.82 13.74 -2.33
CA GLU A 103 1.06 15.12 -2.68
C GLU A 103 1.47 15.25 -4.16
N ARG A 104 1.17 16.40 -4.77
CA ARG A 104 1.49 16.67 -6.18
C ARG A 104 2.74 17.53 -6.37
N GLU A 105 3.15 18.23 -5.33
CA GLU A 105 4.28 19.16 -5.36
C GLU A 105 5.15 19.00 -4.11
N LYS A 106 6.38 19.51 -4.17
CA LYS A 106 7.28 19.43 -3.02
C LYS A 106 6.89 20.46 -1.97
N VAL A 107 6.43 19.98 -0.81
CA VAL A 107 6.12 20.79 0.38
C VAL A 107 6.70 20.17 1.64
N ASP A 108 6.90 20.98 2.68
CA ASP A 108 7.39 20.50 3.97
C ASP A 108 6.27 19.89 4.82
N VAL A 109 5.99 18.61 4.60
CA VAL A 109 5.01 17.87 5.41
C VAL A 109 5.51 17.52 6.81
N VAL A 110 6.84 17.49 7.03
CA VAL A 110 7.45 17.07 8.30
C VAL A 110 7.49 18.24 9.28
N GLY A 111 7.99 19.40 8.85
CA GLY A 111 7.95 20.62 9.65
C GLY A 111 6.51 21.03 9.99
N THR A 112 5.58 20.88 9.04
CA THR A 112 4.14 21.08 9.29
C THR A 112 3.62 20.17 10.41
N ALA A 113 4.00 18.88 10.41
CA ALA A 113 3.62 17.92 11.46
C ALA A 113 4.14 18.34 12.84
N ILE A 114 5.39 18.81 12.90
CA ILE A 114 6.06 19.24 14.14
C ILE A 114 5.38 20.50 14.68
N ASN A 115 5.17 21.50 13.83
CA ASN A 115 4.59 22.80 14.22
C ASN A 115 3.16 22.68 14.76
N HIS A 116 2.40 21.68 14.31
CA HIS A 116 1.04 21.41 14.78
C HIS A 116 0.97 20.29 15.83
N GLY A 117 2.11 19.82 16.33
CA GLY A 117 2.17 18.83 17.41
C GLY A 117 1.68 17.43 17.03
N LEU A 118 1.64 17.10 15.74
CA LEU A 118 1.30 15.75 15.27
C LEU A 118 2.44 14.74 15.47
N ILE A 119 3.68 15.23 15.55
CA ILE A 119 4.85 14.46 15.99
C ILE A 119 5.73 15.32 16.91
N PRO A 120 6.47 14.71 17.86
CA PRO A 120 7.46 15.43 18.66
C PRO A 120 8.61 15.95 17.81
N GLY A 121 9.04 17.21 18.02
CA GLY A 121 10.15 17.82 17.26
C GLY A 121 11.52 17.15 17.47
N ASN A 122 11.66 16.31 18.50
CA ASN A 122 12.86 15.52 18.80
C ASN A 122 12.73 14.05 18.38
N HIS A 123 11.74 13.69 17.56
CA HIS A 123 11.55 12.30 17.13
C HIS A 123 12.77 11.80 16.35
N PRO A 124 13.35 10.63 16.69
CA PRO A 124 14.64 10.17 16.15
C PRO A 124 14.65 9.92 14.64
N MET A 125 13.48 9.71 14.04
CA MET A 125 13.34 9.48 12.60
C MET A 125 13.28 10.76 11.75
N ILE A 126 13.15 11.95 12.37
CA ILE A 126 13.07 13.22 11.63
C ILE A 126 14.29 13.44 10.72
N PRO A 127 15.55 13.31 11.19
CA PRO A 127 16.72 13.54 10.33
C PRO A 127 16.74 12.64 9.09
N LEU A 128 16.34 11.38 9.24
CA LEU A 128 16.29 10.42 8.14
C LEU A 128 15.24 10.79 7.10
N ILE A 129 13.98 10.99 7.52
CA ILE A 129 12.91 11.27 6.56
C ILE A 129 13.09 12.63 5.89
N THR A 130 13.64 13.63 6.59
CA THR A 130 13.96 14.94 6.01
C THR A 130 15.05 14.81 4.96
N SER A 131 16.07 13.96 5.18
CA SER A 131 17.06 13.70 4.14
C SER A 131 16.46 13.00 2.92
N TRP A 132 15.56 12.03 3.12
CA TRP A 132 14.90 11.36 2.00
C TRP A 132 13.92 12.28 1.26
N ALA A 133 13.17 13.13 1.96
CA ALA A 133 12.30 14.15 1.35
C ALA A 133 13.10 15.19 0.53
N ASN A 134 14.40 15.31 0.77
CA ASN A 134 15.33 16.13 0.00
C ASN A 134 16.32 15.31 -0.83
N PHE A 135 16.04 14.02 -1.05
CA PHE A 135 16.90 13.12 -1.82
C PHE A 135 17.18 13.63 -3.24
N ARG A 136 16.17 14.25 -3.84
CA ARG A 136 16.23 14.96 -5.12
C ARG A 136 15.41 16.24 -5.06
N GLU A 137 15.65 17.13 -6.01
CA GLU A 137 14.88 18.37 -6.16
C GLU A 137 13.39 18.09 -6.31
N ASN A 138 13.03 17.06 -7.08
CA ASN A 138 11.67 16.64 -7.35
C ASN A 138 11.16 15.51 -6.42
N ALA A 139 11.84 15.21 -5.31
CA ALA A 139 11.31 14.27 -4.33
C ALA A 139 10.08 14.87 -3.62
N ILE A 140 9.02 14.07 -3.47
CA ILE A 140 7.74 14.52 -2.93
C ILE A 140 7.38 13.69 -1.71
N ALA A 141 7.17 14.36 -0.58
CA ALA A 141 6.72 13.76 0.66
C ALA A 141 5.18 13.78 0.79
N SER A 142 4.64 12.80 1.48
CA SER A 142 3.21 12.52 1.62
C SER A 142 2.94 11.86 2.97
N CYS A 143 1.71 11.89 3.47
CA CYS A 143 1.41 11.40 4.82
C CYS A 143 0.27 10.37 4.84
N ASP A 144 0.45 9.32 5.66
CA ASP A 144 -0.49 8.25 5.97
C ASP A 144 -0.96 8.46 7.42
N PHE A 145 -2.26 8.36 7.65
CA PHE A 145 -2.93 8.68 8.91
C PHE A 145 -3.83 7.55 9.36
N ASP A 146 -3.91 7.40 10.67
CA ASP A 146 -4.87 6.54 11.37
C ASP A 146 -5.97 7.43 11.96
N PRO A 147 -7.27 7.16 11.70
CA PRO A 147 -8.36 8.00 12.19
C PRO A 147 -8.45 8.15 13.71
N ALA A 148 -7.89 7.21 14.47
CA ALA A 148 -7.90 7.25 15.93
C ALA A 148 -6.61 7.85 16.53
N LYS A 149 -5.50 7.82 15.77
CA LYS A 149 -4.16 8.06 16.30
C LYS A 149 -3.34 9.11 15.54
N GLY A 150 -3.87 9.67 14.45
CA GLY A 150 -3.25 10.76 13.70
C GLY A 150 -2.16 10.26 12.76
N LEU A 151 -1.08 11.04 12.61
CA LEU A 151 0.01 10.74 11.70
C LEU A 151 0.62 9.35 12.01
N ASN A 152 0.69 8.50 10.99
CA ASN A 152 1.15 7.12 11.06
C ASN A 152 2.48 6.97 10.33
N LYS A 153 2.53 7.39 9.05
CA LYS A 153 3.75 7.35 8.25
C LYS A 153 3.95 8.63 7.45
N THR A 154 5.20 8.96 7.20
CA THR A 154 5.57 9.88 6.12
C THR A 154 6.22 9.05 5.01
N TRP A 155 5.74 9.25 3.78
CA TRP A 155 6.12 8.53 2.58
C TRP A 155 6.74 9.49 1.59
N VAL A 156 7.82 9.09 0.93
CA VAL A 156 8.53 9.91 -0.05
C VAL A 156 8.59 9.17 -1.37
N TRP A 157 8.03 9.77 -2.42
CA TRP A 157 8.40 9.44 -3.79
C TRP A 157 9.73 10.11 -4.10
N LEU A 158 10.73 9.31 -4.51
CA LEU A 158 12.11 9.78 -4.64
C LEU A 158 12.35 10.62 -5.91
N GLY A 159 11.31 10.89 -6.71
CA GLY A 159 11.42 11.62 -7.98
C GLY A 159 11.76 10.74 -9.19
N GLY A 160 11.74 9.41 -9.04
CA GLY A 160 12.16 8.49 -10.11
C GLY A 160 12.52 7.08 -9.62
N ARG A 161 13.44 6.44 -10.36
CA ARG A 161 14.05 5.14 -10.05
C ARG A 161 15.55 5.37 -9.86
N PHE A 162 16.08 4.99 -8.71
CA PHE A 162 17.49 5.25 -8.37
C PHE A 162 18.17 3.99 -7.85
N PRO A 163 19.49 3.87 -8.00
CA PRO A 163 20.28 2.85 -7.32
C PRO A 163 20.07 2.89 -5.81
N LEU A 164 19.97 1.72 -5.18
CA LEU A 164 19.83 1.57 -3.74
C LEU A 164 20.96 2.26 -2.97
N GLU A 165 22.20 2.12 -3.44
CA GLU A 165 23.38 2.70 -2.83
C GLU A 165 23.27 4.22 -2.65
N GLU A 166 22.66 4.93 -3.60
CA GLU A 166 22.47 6.37 -3.50
C GLU A 166 21.51 6.74 -2.36
N LEU A 167 20.40 6.01 -2.23
CA LEU A 167 19.44 6.24 -1.15
C LEU A 167 20.04 5.94 0.22
N LEU A 168 20.85 4.88 0.32
CA LEU A 168 21.53 4.52 1.56
C LEU A 168 22.72 5.44 1.87
N ALA A 169 23.35 6.04 0.86
CA ALA A 169 24.42 7.00 1.03
C ALA A 169 23.92 8.38 1.49
N ALA A 170 22.63 8.69 1.36
CA ALA A 170 22.03 9.97 1.73
C ALA A 170 22.37 10.38 3.18
N LEU A 171 22.33 11.68 3.44
CA LEU A 171 22.61 12.24 4.76
C LEU A 171 21.67 11.63 5.81
N ASN A 172 22.12 11.50 7.06
CA ASN A 172 21.33 10.98 8.17
C ASN A 172 20.78 9.54 8.02
N VAL A 173 21.16 8.80 6.97
CA VAL A 173 20.92 7.35 6.92
C VAL A 173 21.83 6.68 7.94
N PRO A 174 21.26 5.99 8.96
CA PRO A 174 22.06 5.34 10.00
C PRO A 174 22.84 4.15 9.43
N ASP A 175 23.99 3.86 10.03
CA ASP A 175 24.88 2.77 9.61
C ASP A 175 24.18 1.41 9.59
N THR A 176 23.21 1.21 10.49
CA THR A 176 22.35 0.03 10.56
C THR A 176 21.57 -0.22 9.28
N LEU A 177 21.17 0.83 8.56
CA LEU A 177 20.51 0.72 7.25
C LEU A 177 21.53 0.63 6.12
N ARG A 178 22.64 1.40 6.20
CA ARG A 178 23.74 1.34 5.20
C ARG A 178 24.30 -0.08 5.08
N SER A 179 24.52 -0.75 6.20
CA SER A 179 25.08 -2.11 6.24
C SER A 179 24.18 -3.17 5.60
N LEU A 180 22.91 -2.86 5.28
CA LEU A 180 22.00 -3.78 4.62
C LEU A 180 22.19 -3.83 3.10
N GLU A 181 22.96 -2.91 2.51
CA GLU A 181 23.14 -2.83 1.05
C GLU A 181 23.55 -4.17 0.43
N PRO A 182 24.58 -4.91 0.92
CA PRO A 182 24.98 -6.16 0.29
C PRO A 182 23.86 -7.22 0.32
N LYS A 183 23.11 -7.27 1.43
CA LYS A 183 22.00 -8.22 1.62
C LYS A 183 20.82 -7.89 0.70
N LEU A 184 20.50 -6.61 0.52
CA LEU A 184 19.44 -6.16 -0.39
C LEU A 184 19.82 -6.43 -1.86
N LYS A 185 21.05 -6.08 -2.27
CA LYS A 185 21.57 -6.38 -3.61
C LYS A 185 21.61 -7.87 -3.91
N ALA A 186 22.05 -8.71 -2.96
CA ALA A 186 22.03 -10.16 -3.11
C ALA A 186 20.60 -10.72 -3.31
N ALA A 187 19.57 -10.02 -2.82
CA ALA A 187 18.18 -10.38 -3.08
C ALA A 187 17.65 -9.87 -4.44
N GLY A 188 18.42 -9.06 -5.18
CA GLY A 188 18.05 -8.41 -6.42
C GLY A 188 17.22 -7.13 -6.22
N LEU A 189 17.44 -6.43 -5.11
CA LEU A 189 16.77 -5.19 -4.74
C LEU A 189 17.68 -3.97 -5.00
N ASP A 190 17.96 -3.72 -6.27
CA ASP A 190 18.95 -2.72 -6.69
C ASP A 190 18.35 -1.33 -6.95
N ILE A 191 17.06 -1.25 -7.28
CA ILE A 191 16.41 -0.02 -7.74
C ILE A 191 15.31 0.39 -6.76
N VAL A 192 15.46 1.57 -6.16
CA VAL A 192 14.48 2.17 -5.23
C VAL A 192 13.62 3.23 -5.92
N ARG A 193 12.40 3.41 -5.42
CA ARG A 193 11.42 4.38 -5.95
C ARG A 193 10.73 5.21 -4.87
N HIS A 194 10.52 4.61 -3.70
CA HIS A 194 9.95 5.29 -2.56
C HIS A 194 10.64 4.85 -1.28
N ALA A 195 10.55 5.68 -0.26
CA ALA A 195 10.90 5.34 1.10
C ALA A 195 9.83 5.87 2.05
N ALA A 196 9.66 5.27 3.21
CA ALA A 196 8.73 5.76 4.22
C ALA A 196 9.26 5.50 5.62
N VAL A 197 8.87 6.35 6.55
CA VAL A 197 9.08 6.19 7.99
C VAL A 197 7.74 5.93 8.65
N ASP A 198 7.70 4.94 9.52
CA ASP A 198 6.61 4.71 10.46
C ASP A 198 6.96 5.36 11.80
N TRP A 199 6.18 6.37 12.18
CA TRP A 199 6.43 7.19 13.36
C TRP A 199 6.18 6.44 14.68
N ARG A 200 5.40 5.36 14.67
CA ARG A 200 4.99 4.66 15.90
C ARG A 200 5.88 3.46 16.20
N SER A 201 6.29 2.75 15.15
CA SER A 201 7.12 1.56 15.27
C SER A 201 8.61 1.82 15.04
N SER A 202 8.97 3.06 14.65
CA SER A 202 10.34 3.40 14.23
C SER A 202 10.89 2.42 13.19
N THR A 203 10.02 2.03 12.26
CA THR A 203 10.42 1.21 11.11
C THR A 203 10.53 2.07 9.87
N VAL A 204 11.36 1.64 8.93
CA VAL A 204 11.42 2.20 7.59
C VAL A 204 10.85 1.20 6.60
N ASN A 205 10.17 1.71 5.58
CA ASN A 205 9.87 0.94 4.41
C ASN A 205 10.66 1.46 3.22
N ILE A 206 11.34 0.56 2.50
CA ILE A 206 12.00 0.89 1.23
C ILE A 206 11.26 0.15 0.12
N TYR A 207 10.87 0.90 -0.90
CA TYR A 207 10.08 0.42 -2.04
C TYR A 207 10.94 0.32 -3.27
N PHE A 208 11.06 -0.90 -3.77
CA PHE A 208 11.90 -1.29 -4.88
C PHE A 208 11.09 -1.52 -6.14
N TRP A 209 11.70 -1.23 -7.27
CA TRP A 209 11.34 -1.78 -8.56
C TRP A 209 12.06 -3.12 -8.73
N VAL A 210 11.31 -4.20 -8.91
CA VAL A 210 11.86 -5.52 -9.22
C VAL A 210 11.58 -5.84 -10.68
N PRO A 211 12.61 -6.04 -11.52
CA PRO A 211 12.43 -6.52 -12.88
C PRO A 211 11.65 -7.85 -12.90
N GLY A 212 10.65 -7.92 -13.79
CA GLY A 212 9.81 -9.11 -13.91
C GLY A 212 10.43 -10.20 -14.79
N PRO A 213 9.75 -11.36 -14.91
CA PRO A 213 8.46 -11.68 -14.32
C PRO A 213 8.54 -12.13 -12.86
N MET A 214 7.40 -12.12 -12.15
CA MET A 214 7.29 -12.75 -10.84
C MET A 214 7.36 -14.28 -10.98
N THR A 215 8.42 -14.88 -10.41
CA THR A 215 8.67 -16.33 -10.40
C THR A 215 8.88 -16.82 -8.98
N LEU A 216 8.68 -18.13 -8.75
CA LEU A 216 8.83 -18.73 -7.43
C LEU A 216 10.22 -18.49 -6.82
N PRO A 217 11.35 -18.66 -7.54
CA PRO A 217 12.67 -18.38 -6.97
C PRO A 217 12.87 -16.90 -6.60
N VAL A 218 12.30 -15.98 -7.38
CA VAL A 218 12.37 -14.54 -7.07
C VAL A 218 11.57 -14.23 -5.82
N VAL A 219 10.32 -14.68 -5.75
CA VAL A 219 9.44 -14.45 -4.59
C VAL A 219 10.05 -15.02 -3.32
N ASN A 220 10.52 -16.27 -3.36
CA ASN A 220 11.10 -16.93 -2.18
C ASN A 220 12.40 -16.29 -1.71
N ARG A 221 13.26 -15.84 -2.63
CA ARG A 221 14.46 -15.07 -2.26
C ARG A 221 14.09 -13.76 -1.56
N LEU A 222 13.05 -13.08 -2.02
CA LEU A 222 12.59 -11.82 -1.42
C LEU A 222 11.91 -12.05 -0.07
N THR A 223 10.98 -12.99 0.05
CA THR A 223 10.26 -13.26 1.32
C THR A 223 11.20 -13.77 2.42
N ALA A 224 12.25 -14.51 2.05
CA ALA A 224 13.29 -14.97 2.96
C ALA A 224 13.99 -13.83 3.73
N LEU A 225 14.02 -12.60 3.18
CA LEU A 225 14.54 -11.43 3.90
C LEU A 225 13.83 -11.23 5.25
N SER A 226 12.51 -11.45 5.28
CA SER A 226 11.67 -11.31 6.48
C SER A 226 11.57 -12.56 7.35
N GLY A 227 12.30 -13.63 6.99
CA GLY A 227 12.21 -14.93 7.66
C GLY A 227 10.85 -15.61 7.50
N ALA A 228 10.04 -15.19 6.53
CA ALA A 228 8.78 -15.85 6.22
C ALA A 228 9.02 -17.22 5.57
N GLU A 229 8.08 -18.14 5.78
CA GLU A 229 8.08 -19.42 5.07
C GLU A 229 8.08 -19.21 3.54
N PRO A 230 8.73 -20.09 2.78
CA PRO A 230 8.67 -20.06 1.32
C PRO A 230 7.23 -20.11 0.82
N VAL A 231 6.94 -19.29 -0.18
CA VAL A 231 5.73 -19.39 -1.01
C VAL A 231 5.86 -20.66 -1.85
N ASP A 232 4.76 -21.40 -2.02
CA ASP A 232 4.68 -22.56 -2.92
C ASP A 232 4.05 -22.18 -4.27
N GLU A 233 4.04 -23.13 -5.21
CA GLU A 233 3.48 -22.91 -6.56
C GLU A 233 1.98 -22.57 -6.53
N GLU A 234 1.22 -23.15 -5.59
CA GLU A 234 -0.22 -22.90 -5.47
C GLU A 234 -0.47 -21.45 -5.03
N GLN A 235 0.19 -21.01 -3.96
CA GLN A 235 0.08 -19.65 -3.48
C GLN A 235 0.60 -18.66 -4.54
N LEU A 236 1.70 -18.94 -5.21
CA LEU A 236 2.18 -18.09 -6.30
C LEU A 236 1.16 -17.99 -7.44
N ALA A 237 0.51 -19.10 -7.81
CA ALA A 237 -0.52 -19.12 -8.85
C ALA A 237 -1.73 -18.23 -8.50
N THR A 238 -2.04 -18.05 -7.20
CA THR A 238 -3.09 -17.10 -6.78
C THR A 238 -2.67 -15.64 -6.84
N ILE A 239 -1.37 -15.33 -6.70
CA ILE A 239 -0.87 -13.95 -6.58
C ILE A 239 -0.42 -13.41 -7.94
N LYS A 240 0.34 -14.21 -8.69
CA LYS A 240 1.01 -13.82 -9.93
C LYS A 240 0.09 -13.21 -11.01
N PRO A 241 -1.18 -13.65 -11.22
CA PRO A 241 -2.05 -13.09 -12.25
C PRO A 241 -2.32 -11.58 -12.12
N PHE A 242 -2.14 -11.02 -10.92
CA PHE A 242 -2.37 -9.60 -10.65
C PHE A 242 -1.14 -8.71 -10.95
N PHE A 243 -0.02 -9.30 -11.34
CA PHE A 243 1.23 -8.58 -11.60
C PHE A 243 1.56 -8.52 -13.09
N LYS A 244 2.23 -7.44 -13.47
CA LYS A 244 2.72 -7.30 -14.84
C LYS A 244 3.97 -8.15 -15.09
N PRO A 245 4.16 -8.68 -16.31
CA PRO A 245 5.34 -9.47 -16.65
C PRO A 245 6.67 -8.70 -16.60
N ASN A 246 6.65 -7.39 -16.80
CA ASN A 246 7.86 -6.56 -16.95
C ASN A 246 8.43 -6.04 -15.62
N GLY A 247 7.67 -6.13 -14.52
CA GLY A 247 8.18 -5.81 -13.19
C GLY A 247 7.09 -5.40 -12.23
N PHE A 248 7.47 -5.33 -10.96
CA PHE A 248 6.56 -5.10 -9.85
C PHE A 248 7.21 -4.31 -8.72
N THR A 249 6.36 -3.76 -7.85
CA THR A 249 6.82 -3.06 -6.64
C THR A 249 6.96 -4.06 -5.50
N CYS A 250 8.15 -4.12 -4.91
CA CYS A 250 8.44 -4.85 -3.67
C CYS A 250 8.76 -3.85 -2.57
N ALA A 251 8.17 -4.00 -1.39
CA ALA A 251 8.48 -3.18 -0.22
C ALA A 251 9.10 -4.04 0.86
N THR A 252 10.15 -3.56 1.51
CA THR A 252 10.66 -4.13 2.76
C THR A 252 10.17 -3.28 3.92
N THR A 253 10.01 -3.88 5.10
CA THR A 253 9.84 -3.16 6.37
C THR A 253 11.01 -3.55 7.26
N ILE A 254 11.76 -2.56 7.71
CA ILE A 254 13.02 -2.74 8.43
C ILE A 254 12.95 -1.95 9.73
N ASP A 255 13.34 -2.58 10.82
CA ASP A 255 13.57 -1.94 12.10
C ASP A 255 14.78 -1.00 12.00
N SER A 256 14.59 0.31 12.18
CA SER A 256 15.66 1.28 11.90
C SER A 256 16.84 1.14 12.86
N ALA A 257 16.58 0.73 14.09
CA ALA A 257 17.60 0.58 15.12
C ALA A 257 18.41 -0.71 14.97
N THR A 258 17.78 -1.81 14.55
CA THR A 258 18.43 -3.12 14.50
C THR A 258 18.78 -3.62 13.10
N GLY A 259 18.27 -2.98 12.05
CA GLY A 259 18.38 -3.46 10.67
C GLY A 259 17.58 -4.75 10.40
N LYS A 260 16.78 -5.22 11.37
CA LYS A 260 15.99 -6.45 11.23
C LYS A 260 14.83 -6.21 10.25
N PHE A 261 14.81 -6.99 9.18
CA PHE A 261 13.64 -7.10 8.30
C PHE A 261 12.47 -7.70 9.08
N LYS A 262 11.38 -6.94 9.17
CA LYS A 262 10.12 -7.38 9.78
C LYS A 262 9.19 -7.98 8.74
N ARG A 263 9.15 -7.39 7.54
CA ARG A 263 8.19 -7.79 6.47
C ARG A 263 8.76 -7.56 5.08
N VAL A 264 8.23 -8.30 4.12
CA VAL A 264 8.32 -8.02 2.68
C VAL A 264 6.92 -7.99 2.10
N ALA A 265 6.65 -7.12 1.13
CA ALA A 265 5.33 -7.04 0.49
C ALA A 265 5.41 -6.79 -1.02
N PHE A 266 4.54 -7.43 -1.78
CA PHE A 266 4.42 -7.23 -3.23
C PHE A 266 3.12 -6.51 -3.56
N TYR A 267 3.18 -5.44 -4.36
CA TYR A 267 2.04 -4.57 -4.65
C TYR A 267 1.56 -4.75 -6.10
N ALA A 268 0.32 -5.17 -6.27
CA ALA A 268 -0.42 -5.13 -7.52
C ALA A 268 -1.23 -3.83 -7.58
N LEU A 269 -1.03 -3.05 -8.64
CA LEU A 269 -1.61 -1.72 -8.80
C LEU A 269 -2.68 -1.72 -9.89
N ARG A 270 -3.69 -0.83 -9.75
CA ARG A 270 -4.75 -0.62 -10.74
C ARG A 270 -5.53 -1.90 -11.03
N LEU A 271 -6.05 -2.53 -9.99
CA LEU A 271 -6.92 -3.69 -10.12
C LEU A 271 -8.35 -3.24 -10.47
N ASP A 272 -8.96 -3.97 -11.40
CA ASP A 272 -10.38 -3.84 -11.71
C ASP A 272 -11.21 -4.34 -10.51
N SER A 273 -12.23 -3.59 -10.13
CA SER A 273 -13.15 -3.94 -9.04
C SER A 273 -13.87 -5.28 -9.29
N ASN A 274 -14.03 -5.67 -10.56
CA ASN A 274 -14.58 -6.96 -10.96
C ASN A 274 -13.54 -8.10 -10.96
N ASN A 275 -12.27 -7.77 -10.75
CA ASN A 275 -11.16 -8.72 -10.78
C ASN A 275 -10.19 -8.47 -9.61
N LEU A 276 -10.73 -8.49 -8.40
CA LEU A 276 -9.95 -8.46 -7.16
C LEU A 276 -9.58 -9.89 -6.71
N PRO A 277 -8.41 -10.08 -6.08
CA PRO A 277 -8.05 -11.36 -5.48
C PRO A 277 -8.98 -11.75 -4.33
N VAL A 278 -8.94 -13.02 -3.93
CA VAL A 278 -9.54 -13.48 -2.68
C VAL A 278 -8.75 -12.89 -1.51
N MET A 279 -9.41 -12.10 -0.65
CA MET A 279 -8.76 -11.32 0.41
C MET A 279 -9.42 -11.44 1.79
N GLY A 280 -10.39 -12.34 1.93
CA GLY A 280 -11.22 -12.50 3.13
C GLY A 280 -12.27 -11.41 3.30
N ASP A 281 -13.22 -11.67 4.21
CA ASP A 281 -14.44 -10.87 4.36
C ASP A 281 -14.17 -9.41 4.72
N ARG A 282 -13.18 -9.15 5.58
CA ARG A 282 -12.83 -7.78 5.99
C ARG A 282 -12.43 -6.90 4.80
N LEU A 283 -11.53 -7.39 3.94
CA LEU A 283 -11.11 -6.62 2.78
C LEU A 283 -12.18 -6.57 1.69
N ALA A 284 -12.99 -7.63 1.54
CA ALA A 284 -14.16 -7.59 0.66
C ALA A 284 -15.14 -6.48 1.09
N THR A 285 -15.44 -6.39 2.39
CA THR A 285 -16.25 -5.30 2.97
C THR A 285 -15.58 -3.95 2.76
N PHE A 286 -14.27 -3.83 2.98
CA PHE A 286 -13.54 -2.58 2.72
C PHE A 286 -13.72 -2.10 1.27
N PHE A 287 -13.48 -2.94 0.27
CA PHE A 287 -13.60 -2.54 -1.14
C PHE A 287 -15.04 -2.24 -1.55
N LYS A 288 -16.02 -2.87 -0.90
CA LYS A 288 -17.44 -2.61 -1.11
C LYS A 288 -17.88 -1.26 -0.53
N GLU A 289 -17.41 -0.93 0.68
CA GLU A 289 -17.98 0.15 1.51
C GLU A 289 -17.13 1.42 1.52
N ALA A 290 -15.85 1.35 1.14
CA ALA A 290 -15.00 2.53 1.00
C ALA A 290 -15.37 3.31 -0.29
N PRO A 291 -15.79 4.58 -0.21
CA PRO A 291 -16.21 5.34 -1.39
C PRO A 291 -15.03 5.72 -2.28
N SER A 292 -15.27 5.81 -3.59
CA SER A 292 -14.35 6.45 -4.55
C SER A 292 -15.11 7.49 -5.37
N ASN A 293 -14.64 8.73 -5.34
CA ASN A 293 -15.16 9.87 -6.11
C ASN A 293 -14.28 10.21 -7.33
N ASP A 294 -13.14 9.53 -7.51
CA ASP A 294 -12.29 9.68 -8.70
C ASP A 294 -13.05 9.32 -9.97
N LYS A 295 -12.73 10.00 -11.09
CA LYS A 295 -13.30 9.65 -12.40
C LYS A 295 -12.95 8.22 -12.80
N THR A 296 -11.71 7.82 -12.51
CA THR A 296 -11.26 6.44 -12.66
C THR A 296 -10.92 5.88 -11.29
N GLU A 297 -11.78 4.97 -10.81
CA GLU A 297 -11.50 4.20 -9.60
C GLU A 297 -10.19 3.42 -9.74
N MET A 298 -9.38 3.45 -8.67
CA MET A 298 -8.13 2.71 -8.60
C MET A 298 -8.06 1.89 -7.32
N ASN A 299 -7.92 0.58 -7.48
CA ASN A 299 -7.69 -0.37 -6.39
C ASN A 299 -6.23 -0.87 -6.42
N ILE A 300 -5.66 -1.06 -5.23
CA ILE A 300 -4.32 -1.60 -5.02
C ILE A 300 -4.43 -2.73 -4.00
N VAL A 301 -3.74 -3.83 -4.25
CA VAL A 301 -3.64 -4.94 -3.31
C VAL A 301 -2.18 -5.28 -3.09
N ALA A 302 -1.80 -5.56 -1.85
CA ALA A 302 -0.46 -6.03 -1.53
C ALA A 302 -0.44 -7.21 -0.57
N TRP A 303 0.34 -8.24 -0.92
CA TRP A 303 0.57 -9.41 -0.07
C TRP A 303 1.81 -9.16 0.78
N SER A 304 1.64 -9.12 2.10
CA SER A 304 2.70 -8.88 3.07
C SER A 304 3.08 -10.16 3.78
N PHE A 305 4.35 -10.53 3.66
CA PHE A 305 4.96 -11.71 4.24
C PHE A 305 5.82 -11.34 5.45
N ALA A 306 5.73 -12.14 6.50
CA ALA A 306 6.60 -12.02 7.67
C ALA A 306 6.62 -13.34 8.43
N GLY A 307 7.81 -13.77 8.82
CA GLY A 307 7.98 -14.87 9.75
C GLY A 307 8.72 -14.45 11.01
N GLY A 308 8.91 -15.41 11.90
CA GLY A 308 9.57 -15.23 13.17
C GLY A 308 9.32 -16.40 14.12
N PRO A 309 9.81 -16.32 15.37
CA PRO A 309 9.70 -17.41 16.34
C PRO A 309 8.25 -17.83 16.64
N SER A 310 7.29 -16.92 16.47
CA SER A 310 5.85 -17.16 16.65
C SER A 310 5.14 -17.65 15.38
N GLY A 311 5.88 -18.01 14.33
CA GLY A 311 5.34 -18.43 13.04
C GLY A 311 5.02 -17.27 12.08
N SER A 312 4.27 -17.61 11.03
CA SER A 312 3.86 -16.66 9.98
C SER A 312 2.87 -15.63 10.51
N SER A 313 3.05 -14.37 10.12
CA SER A 313 2.11 -13.28 10.40
C SER A 313 1.71 -12.54 9.12
N ASN A 314 1.58 -13.29 8.02
CA ASN A 314 1.21 -12.80 6.71
C ASN A 314 -0.16 -12.10 6.73
N TYR A 315 -0.35 -11.12 5.86
CA TYR A 315 -1.63 -10.46 5.65
C TYR A 315 -1.69 -9.74 4.31
N ILE A 316 -2.89 -9.36 3.89
CA ILE A 316 -3.12 -8.60 2.67
C ILE A 316 -3.46 -7.15 3.03
N LYS A 317 -3.00 -6.20 2.23
CA LYS A 317 -3.34 -4.77 2.29
C LYS A 317 -4.25 -4.45 1.10
N GLY A 318 -5.31 -3.71 1.34
CA GLY A 318 -6.12 -3.08 0.29
C GLY A 318 -5.94 -1.57 0.36
N GLU A 319 -5.77 -0.92 -0.79
CA GLU A 319 -5.85 0.54 -0.93
C GLU A 319 -6.83 0.89 -2.05
N ARG A 320 -7.54 2.00 -1.90
CA ARG A 320 -8.60 2.41 -2.82
C ARG A 320 -8.61 3.92 -2.96
N SER A 321 -8.71 4.43 -4.19
CA SER A 321 -8.87 5.85 -4.46
C SER A 321 -10.08 6.42 -3.70
N TYR A 322 -9.94 7.64 -3.18
CA TYR A 322 -11.06 8.40 -2.62
C TYR A 322 -11.40 9.61 -3.50
N ILE A 323 -10.46 10.54 -3.69
CA ILE A 323 -10.65 11.72 -4.53
C ILE A 323 -9.30 12.31 -4.93
N GLY A 324 -9.25 13.07 -6.03
CA GLY A 324 -8.02 13.74 -6.48
C GLY A 324 -7.20 12.93 -7.47
N GLU A 325 -7.83 12.02 -8.22
CA GLU A 325 -7.30 11.31 -9.39
C GLU A 325 -6.00 10.53 -9.08
N LEU A 326 -6.09 9.55 -8.19
CA LEU A 326 -4.97 8.72 -7.74
C LEU A 326 -4.20 8.06 -8.90
N GLU A 327 -4.92 7.59 -9.92
CA GLU A 327 -4.32 6.99 -11.10
C GLU A 327 -3.34 7.95 -11.79
N GLN A 328 -3.72 9.22 -11.93
CA GLN A 328 -2.89 10.23 -12.58
C GLN A 328 -1.58 10.46 -11.80
N VAL A 329 -1.66 10.53 -10.47
CA VAL A 329 -0.48 10.69 -9.62
C VAL A 329 0.47 9.50 -9.79
N LEU A 330 -0.05 8.27 -9.70
CA LEU A 330 0.79 7.08 -9.82
C LEU A 330 1.35 6.87 -11.24
N ASN A 331 0.63 7.32 -12.28
CA ASN A 331 1.14 7.35 -13.66
C ASN A 331 2.32 8.31 -13.77
N THR A 332 2.17 9.53 -13.25
CA THR A 332 3.20 10.57 -13.25
C THR A 332 4.47 10.09 -12.55
N TRP A 333 4.32 9.32 -11.47
CA TRP A 333 5.44 8.74 -10.73
C TRP A 333 6.09 7.52 -11.43
N GLY A 334 5.63 7.12 -12.61
CA GLY A 334 6.18 6.00 -13.38
C GLY A 334 5.92 4.62 -12.74
N SER A 335 4.78 4.48 -12.05
CA SER A 335 4.37 3.22 -11.43
C SER A 335 3.95 2.18 -12.46
N PRO A 336 4.07 0.87 -12.18
CA PRO A 336 3.66 -0.19 -13.11
C PRO A 336 2.14 -0.35 -13.24
N ILE A 337 1.40 0.73 -13.44
CA ILE A 337 -0.03 0.68 -13.75
C ILE A 337 -0.22 0.42 -15.25
N TRP A 338 -1.24 -0.35 -15.64
CA TRP A 338 -1.56 -0.57 -17.07
C TRP A 338 -1.70 0.77 -17.78
N ASN A 339 -1.10 0.95 -18.96
CA ASN A 339 -1.57 1.98 -19.89
C ASN A 339 -2.68 1.31 -20.70
N LYS A 340 -3.85 1.95 -20.79
CA LYS A 340 -4.93 1.45 -21.65
C LYS A 340 -4.50 1.51 -23.11
#